data_AF-A0A5J6Q8Y9-F1
#
_entry.id   AF-A0A5J6Q8Y9-F1
#
_cell.length_a   1.000
_cell.length_b   1.000
_cell.length_c   1.000
_cell.angle_alpha   90.00
_cell.angle_beta   90.00
_cell.angle_gamma   90.00
#
_symmetry.space_group_name_H-M   'P 1'
#
loop_
_entity.id
_entity.type
_entity.pdbx_description
1 polymer ?
#
loop_
_entity_poly.entity_id
_entity_poly.type
_entity_poly.pdbx_seq_one_letter_code
_entity_poly.pdbx_strand_id
1 'polypeptide(L)'
;MTNNVHLETGLVIKNFIKGTAYSIKHLDKEHRLHASSEYVAIEFLIDAPKDYLSSQAHAEPLYISLYFDRADCQRELAENCYQVRCVEACDTFDFMLWAENAISVLTQALTVPGVTATDIADLQTVLQSEPSQRFLFKTFDSSDTTYQLDHLTANQPSHAAFAVFTGGADLSLQKYNAVDTLIFDQLDTNARLHMATCVLPEQEQARVAVLYGIEKQLL
;
A
#
# COMPACT_ATOMS: atom_id res chain seq x y z
N MET A 1 -23.46 -0.08 -29.75
CA MET A 1 -23.48 0.57 -28.43
C MET A 1 -22.74 -0.35 -27.49
N THR A 2 -21.45 -0.10 -27.29
CA THR A 2 -20.64 -0.79 -26.29
C THR A 2 -21.10 -0.31 -24.92
N ASN A 3 -21.74 -1.19 -24.15
CA ASN A 3 -21.97 -0.94 -22.74
C ASN A 3 -20.60 -0.80 -22.09
N ASN A 4 -20.17 0.44 -21.81
CA ASN A 4 -19.08 0.69 -20.89
C ASN A 4 -19.56 0.22 -19.52
N VAL A 5 -19.28 -1.04 -19.20
CA VAL A 5 -19.37 -1.56 -17.84
C VAL A 5 -18.33 -0.77 -17.06
N HIS A 6 -18.77 0.18 -16.25
CA HIS A 6 -17.92 0.81 -15.24
C HIS A 6 -17.43 -0.33 -14.35
N LEU A 7 -16.12 -0.59 -14.37
CA LEU A 7 -15.49 -1.63 -13.56
C LEU A 7 -15.65 -1.23 -12.08
N GLU A 8 -16.59 -1.86 -11.38
CA GLU A 8 -16.72 -1.74 -9.93
C GLU A 8 -15.48 -2.37 -9.30
N THR A 9 -14.80 -1.65 -8.41
CA THR A 9 -13.61 -2.18 -7.74
C THR A 9 -13.84 -2.28 -6.24
N GLY A 10 -13.59 -3.48 -5.69
CA GLY A 10 -13.70 -3.78 -4.26
C GLY A 10 -12.34 -4.04 -3.60
N LEU A 11 -12.21 -3.60 -2.35
CA LEU A 11 -11.10 -3.93 -1.46
C LEU A 11 -11.61 -4.86 -0.36
N VAL A 12 -10.83 -5.86 0.02
CA VAL A 12 -11.15 -6.76 1.14
C VAL A 12 -10.03 -6.68 2.16
N ILE A 13 -10.39 -6.62 3.44
CA ILE A 13 -9.43 -6.63 4.54
C ILE A 13 -9.82 -7.75 5.50
N LYS A 14 -8.90 -8.67 5.74
CA LYS A 14 -9.06 -9.78 6.69
C LYS A 14 -8.02 -9.64 7.79
N ASN A 15 -8.49 -9.54 9.02
CA ASN A 15 -7.65 -9.48 10.21
C ASN A 15 -7.79 -10.78 10.99
N PHE A 16 -6.75 -11.61 10.94
CA PHE A 16 -6.74 -12.94 11.56
C PHE A 16 -6.47 -12.89 13.07
N ILE A 17 -5.90 -11.79 13.58
CA ILE A 17 -5.75 -11.55 15.02
C ILE A 17 -7.12 -11.32 15.66
N LYS A 18 -7.94 -10.46 15.05
CA LYS A 18 -9.29 -10.13 15.52
C LYS A 18 -10.35 -11.15 15.09
N GLY A 19 -10.04 -12.02 14.14
CA GLY A 19 -11.01 -12.92 13.51
C GLY A 19 -12.09 -12.18 12.71
N THR A 20 -11.76 -10.99 12.18
CA THR A 20 -12.71 -10.10 11.49
C THR A 20 -12.37 -9.99 10.01
N ALA A 21 -13.40 -9.92 9.16
CA ALA A 21 -13.26 -9.59 7.75
C ALA A 21 -14.22 -8.47 7.39
N TYR A 22 -13.75 -7.49 6.63
CA TYR A 22 -14.56 -6.40 6.11
C TYR A 22 -14.23 -6.15 4.64
N SER A 23 -15.21 -5.67 3.89
CA SER A 23 -15.08 -5.40 2.47
C SER A 23 -15.55 -3.98 2.20
N ILE A 24 -14.71 -3.22 1.49
CA ILE A 24 -15.04 -1.91 0.96
C ILE A 24 -15.50 -2.15 -0.48
N LYS A 25 -16.81 -2.08 -0.67
CA LYS A 25 -17.46 -2.20 -1.98
C LYS A 25 -17.82 -0.78 -2.42
N HIS A 26 -17.34 -0.36 -3.59
CA HIS A 26 -17.43 0.97 -4.21
C HIS A 26 -16.34 2.01 -3.87
N LEU A 27 -15.64 2.37 -4.95
CA LEU A 27 -14.82 3.56 -5.18
C LEU A 27 -15.64 4.69 -5.89
N ASP A 28 -16.98 4.59 -5.92
CA ASP A 28 -17.85 5.57 -6.61
C ASP A 28 -18.54 6.53 -5.63
N LYS A 29 -18.72 7.78 -6.06
CA LYS A 29 -18.89 9.01 -5.24
C LYS A 29 -20.15 9.07 -4.36
N GLU A 30 -21.06 8.10 -4.41
CA GLU A 30 -22.42 8.23 -3.88
C GLU A 30 -22.77 7.47 -2.58
N HIS A 31 -21.80 6.85 -1.89
CA HIS A 31 -21.96 6.35 -0.50
C HIS A 31 -23.18 5.42 -0.25
N ARG A 32 -23.61 4.61 -1.23
CA ARG A 32 -24.70 3.63 -1.05
C ARG A 32 -24.16 2.19 -1.00
N LEU A 33 -24.42 1.50 0.10
CA LEU A 33 -23.98 0.13 0.35
C LEU A 33 -24.76 -0.87 -0.53
N HIS A 34 -24.10 -1.41 -1.56
CA HIS A 34 -24.59 -2.58 -2.30
C HIS A 34 -23.58 -3.74 -2.16
N ALA A 35 -24.08 -4.92 -1.78
CA ALA A 35 -23.27 -6.13 -1.67
C ALA A 35 -23.24 -6.89 -3.02
N SER A 36 -22.36 -6.50 -3.94
CA SER A 36 -21.97 -7.34 -5.08
C SER A 36 -20.67 -8.11 -4.76
N SER A 37 -20.52 -9.35 -5.23
CA SER A 37 -19.37 -10.24 -4.98
C SER A 37 -18.43 -10.36 -6.17
N GLU A 38 -18.64 -9.61 -7.25
CA GLU A 38 -18.06 -9.94 -8.56
C GLU A 38 -16.70 -9.29 -8.86
N TYR A 39 -16.20 -8.33 -8.07
CA TYR A 39 -14.99 -7.59 -8.44
C TYR A 39 -14.18 -7.13 -7.22
N VAL A 40 -13.42 -8.04 -6.60
CA VAL A 40 -12.38 -7.68 -5.61
C VAL A 40 -11.06 -7.54 -6.35
N ALA A 41 -10.45 -6.34 -6.31
CA ALA A 41 -9.16 -6.09 -6.97
C ALA A 41 -7.97 -6.29 -6.01
N ILE A 42 -8.16 -5.98 -4.72
CA ILE A 42 -7.09 -6.09 -3.72
C ILE A 42 -7.63 -6.69 -2.42
N GLU A 43 -6.87 -7.63 -1.87
CA GLU A 43 -7.06 -8.19 -0.56
C GLU A 43 -5.87 -7.89 0.35
N PHE A 44 -6.16 -7.27 1.49
CA PHE A 44 -5.20 -7.01 2.54
C PHE A 44 -5.41 -8.03 3.67
N LEU A 45 -4.35 -8.76 4.00
CA LEU A 45 -4.38 -9.90 4.93
C LEU A 45 -3.47 -9.60 6.12
N ILE A 46 -4.02 -9.38 7.32
CA ILE A 46 -3.26 -9.07 8.54
C ILE A 46 -3.04 -10.36 9.34
N ASP A 47 -1.78 -10.74 9.53
CA ASP A 47 -1.34 -11.91 10.31
C ASP A 47 -1.96 -13.24 9.82
N ALA A 48 -2.13 -13.39 8.50
CA ALA A 48 -2.73 -14.61 7.95
C ALA A 48 -1.86 -15.84 8.25
N PRO A 49 -2.45 -17.03 8.44
CA PRO A 49 -1.69 -18.28 8.49
C PRO A 49 -0.75 -18.43 7.29
N LYS A 50 0.40 -19.08 7.47
CA LYS A 50 1.41 -19.24 6.39
C LYS A 50 0.88 -20.05 5.20
N ASP A 51 0.01 -21.01 5.50
CA ASP A 51 -0.69 -21.88 4.55
C ASP A 51 -2.05 -21.31 4.12
N TYR A 52 -2.37 -20.07 4.50
CA TYR A 52 -3.59 -19.42 4.05
C TYR A 52 -3.53 -19.21 2.53
N LEU A 53 -4.34 -19.98 1.82
CA LEU A 53 -4.61 -19.76 0.42
C LEU A 53 -5.72 -18.72 0.33
N SER A 54 -5.44 -17.57 -0.29
CA SER A 54 -6.48 -16.60 -0.55
C SER A 54 -7.65 -17.28 -1.27
N SER A 55 -8.85 -17.06 -0.75
CA SER A 55 -10.10 -17.70 -1.17
C SER A 55 -10.45 -17.50 -2.65
N GLN A 56 -9.70 -16.68 -3.38
CA GLN A 56 -9.94 -16.32 -4.77
C GLN A 56 -8.73 -16.48 -5.71
N ALA A 57 -7.67 -17.19 -5.30
CA ALA A 57 -6.51 -17.50 -6.16
C ALA A 57 -6.84 -18.28 -7.47
N HIS A 58 -8.12 -18.55 -7.75
CA HIS A 58 -8.60 -19.38 -8.85
C HIS A 58 -9.76 -18.78 -9.66
N ALA A 59 -10.13 -17.50 -9.46
CA ALA A 59 -11.18 -16.85 -10.25
C ALA A 59 -10.64 -15.58 -10.93
N GLU A 60 -10.77 -15.48 -12.26
CA GLU A 60 -10.64 -14.20 -12.96
C GLU A 60 -11.73 -13.23 -12.45
N PRO A 61 -11.44 -11.92 -12.24
CA PRO A 61 -10.30 -11.14 -12.73
C PRO A 61 -9.11 -11.02 -11.75
N LEU A 62 -7.99 -10.42 -12.23
CA LEU A 62 -6.69 -10.28 -11.54
C LEU A 62 -6.83 -9.79 -10.08
N TYR A 63 -6.55 -10.71 -9.16
CA TYR A 63 -6.62 -10.52 -7.72
C TYR A 63 -5.22 -10.25 -7.15
N ILE A 64 -5.03 -9.12 -6.45
CA ILE A 64 -3.79 -8.82 -5.74
C ILE A 64 -3.98 -9.14 -4.25
N SER A 65 -3.08 -9.90 -3.66
CA SER A 65 -3.04 -10.15 -2.21
C SER A 65 -1.83 -9.50 -1.57
N LEU A 66 -2.04 -8.68 -0.54
CA LEU A 66 -1.01 -8.06 0.28
C LEU A 66 -1.06 -8.65 1.69
N TYR A 67 -0.08 -9.47 2.02
CA TYR A 67 0.11 -10.05 3.35
C TYR A 67 0.87 -9.07 4.23
N PHE A 68 0.22 -8.51 5.24
CA PHE A 68 0.84 -7.74 6.30
C PHE A 68 1.31 -8.71 7.36
N ASP A 69 2.64 -8.78 7.51
CA ASP A 69 3.32 -9.79 8.31
C ASP A 69 4.29 -9.15 9.30
N ARG A 70 4.51 -9.86 10.41
CA ARG A 70 5.58 -9.55 11.36
C ARG A 70 6.96 -9.79 10.74
N ALA A 71 7.98 -9.18 11.34
CA ALA A 71 9.35 -9.26 10.87
C ALA A 71 9.83 -10.69 10.59
N ASP A 72 9.58 -11.65 11.48
CA ASP A 72 10.08 -13.03 11.38
C ASP A 72 9.30 -13.94 10.41
N CYS A 73 8.21 -13.46 9.81
CA CYS A 73 7.43 -14.25 8.88
C CYS A 73 8.09 -14.33 7.51
N GLN A 74 8.30 -15.56 7.03
CA GLN A 74 8.68 -15.84 5.65
C GLN A 74 7.59 -16.65 4.96
N ARG A 75 7.21 -16.19 3.76
CA ARG A 75 6.23 -16.83 2.88
C ARG A 75 6.87 -17.28 1.57
N GLU A 76 6.38 -18.39 1.05
CA GLU A 76 6.42 -18.66 -0.39
C GLU A 76 5.25 -17.90 -1.02
N LEU A 77 5.55 -17.02 -1.98
CA LEU A 77 4.57 -16.13 -2.59
C LEU A 77 4.26 -16.64 -3.99
N ALA A 78 2.97 -16.83 -4.29
CA ALA A 78 2.49 -17.09 -5.64
C ALA A 78 2.46 -15.78 -6.46
N GLU A 79 2.15 -15.88 -7.75
CA GLU A 79 1.91 -14.70 -8.59
C GLU A 79 0.81 -13.81 -7.99
N ASN A 80 0.97 -12.50 -8.09
CA ASN A 80 0.07 -11.48 -7.52
C ASN A 80 -0.13 -11.54 -5.99
N CYS A 81 0.69 -12.32 -5.28
CA CYS A 81 0.80 -12.30 -3.83
C CYS A 81 2.07 -11.55 -3.41
N TYR A 82 1.91 -10.58 -2.52
CA TYR A 82 3.00 -9.72 -2.05
C TYR A 82 3.03 -9.71 -0.54
N GLN A 83 4.22 -9.61 0.03
CA GLN A 83 4.42 -9.55 1.47
C GLN A 83 4.89 -8.15 1.87
N VAL A 84 4.20 -7.53 2.85
CA VAL A 84 4.58 -6.28 3.49
C VAL A 84 5.00 -6.59 4.92
N ARG A 85 6.27 -6.38 5.26
CA ARG A 85 6.80 -6.70 6.59
C ARG A 85 6.88 -5.47 7.48
N CYS A 86 6.47 -5.63 8.73
CA CYS A 86 6.82 -4.71 9.80
C CYS A 86 8.28 -4.99 10.21
N VAL A 87 9.18 -4.02 10.05
CA VAL A 87 10.61 -4.18 10.40
C VAL A 87 10.81 -4.17 11.91
N GLU A 88 10.01 -3.38 12.62
CA GLU A 88 10.16 -3.16 14.04
C GLU A 88 9.68 -4.37 14.83
N ALA A 89 10.40 -4.70 15.90
CA ALA A 89 9.94 -5.68 16.87
C ALA A 89 8.72 -5.10 17.59
N CYS A 90 7.54 -5.55 17.17
CA CYS A 90 6.25 -5.11 17.68
C CYS A 90 5.56 -6.25 18.42
N ASP A 91 4.84 -5.90 19.49
CA ASP A 91 3.87 -6.83 20.06
C ASP A 91 2.65 -6.96 19.15
N THR A 92 1.69 -7.81 19.52
CA THR A 92 0.49 -8.04 18.70
C THR A 92 -0.36 -6.78 18.52
N PHE A 93 -0.42 -5.90 19.53
CA PHE A 93 -1.22 -4.68 19.46
C PHE A 93 -0.56 -3.65 18.54
N ASP A 94 0.73 -3.41 18.73
CA ASP A 94 1.51 -2.47 17.92
C ASP A 94 1.56 -2.91 16.45
N PHE A 95 1.75 -4.21 16.21
CA PHE A 95 1.71 -4.78 14.86
C PHE A 95 0.37 -4.53 14.16
N MET A 96 -0.73 -4.76 14.88
CA MET A 96 -2.07 -4.57 14.35
C MET A 96 -2.33 -3.09 14.02
N LEU A 97 -1.91 -2.17 14.89
CA LEU A 97 -2.04 -0.73 14.66
C LEU A 97 -1.23 -0.30 13.43
N TRP A 98 0.00 -0.80 13.29
CA TRP A 98 0.84 -0.57 12.12
C TRP A 98 0.18 -1.08 10.83
N ALA A 99 -0.34 -2.32 10.83
CA ALA A 99 -0.97 -2.91 9.65
C ALA A 99 -2.25 -2.17 9.25
N GLU A 100 -3.11 -1.83 10.23
CA GLU A 100 -4.33 -1.06 10.00
C GLU A 100 -4.01 0.34 9.46
N ASN A 101 -2.97 1.00 10.00
CA ASN A 101 -2.51 2.29 9.48
C ASN A 101 -1.98 2.18 8.04
N ALA A 102 -1.16 1.17 7.75
CA ALA A 102 -0.62 0.95 6.41
C ALA A 102 -1.71 0.72 5.37
N ILE A 103 -2.67 -0.16 5.68
CA ILE A 103 -3.83 -0.44 4.84
C ILE A 103 -4.70 0.80 4.68
N SER A 104 -4.91 1.58 5.74
CA SER A 104 -5.68 2.83 5.69
C SER A 104 -5.04 3.81 4.70
N VAL A 105 -3.73 4.03 4.78
CA VAL A 105 -3.01 4.95 3.88
C VAL A 105 -3.03 4.47 2.43
N LEU A 106 -2.79 3.18 2.17
CA LEU A 106 -2.90 2.63 0.82
C LEU A 106 -4.32 2.76 0.27
N THR A 107 -5.34 2.51 1.10
CA THR A 107 -6.74 2.69 0.71
C THR A 107 -7.04 4.16 0.41
N GLN A 108 -6.52 5.10 1.19
CA GLN A 108 -6.69 6.54 0.94
C GLN A 108 -6.09 6.95 -0.40
N ALA A 109 -4.90 6.48 -0.76
CA ALA A 109 -4.27 6.77 -2.04
C ALA A 109 -5.11 6.32 -3.24
N LEU A 110 -5.89 5.24 -3.08
CA LEU A 110 -6.73 4.68 -4.13
C LEU A 110 -8.13 5.31 -4.18
N THR A 111 -8.62 5.85 -3.05
CA THR A 111 -10.04 6.24 -2.87
C THR A 111 -10.26 7.73 -2.68
N VAL A 112 -9.29 8.45 -2.12
CA VAL A 112 -9.41 9.87 -1.78
C VAL A 112 -8.91 10.72 -2.95
N PRO A 113 -9.73 11.64 -3.48
CA PRO A 113 -9.28 12.59 -4.47
C PRO A 113 -8.09 13.40 -3.96
N GLY A 114 -7.02 13.40 -4.74
CA GLY A 114 -5.77 14.05 -4.41
C GLY A 114 -5.38 15.18 -5.37
N VAL A 115 -4.34 15.94 -5.00
CA VAL A 115 -3.65 16.85 -5.93
C VAL A 115 -2.99 16.05 -7.06
N THR A 116 -2.37 14.92 -6.69
CA THR A 116 -1.99 13.84 -7.59
C THR A 116 -2.76 12.60 -7.17
N ALA A 117 -3.44 11.97 -8.12
CA ALA A 117 -4.21 10.76 -7.88
C ALA A 117 -3.45 9.56 -8.46
N THR A 118 -3.54 8.43 -7.77
CA THR A 118 -3.10 7.12 -8.26
C THR A 118 -4.28 6.19 -8.33
N ASP A 119 -4.19 5.17 -9.16
CA ASP A 119 -5.18 4.09 -9.21
C ASP A 119 -4.58 2.72 -8.87
N ILE A 120 -5.40 1.68 -9.02
CA ILE A 120 -5.00 0.31 -8.73
C ILE A 120 -4.00 -0.21 -9.76
N ALA A 121 -4.06 0.25 -11.00
CA ALA A 121 -3.10 -0.13 -12.03
C ALA A 121 -1.71 0.45 -11.73
N ASP A 122 -1.65 1.66 -11.17
CA ASP A 122 -0.41 2.26 -10.68
C ASP A 122 0.21 1.43 -9.55
N LEU A 123 -0.59 1.07 -8.53
CA LEU A 123 -0.14 0.22 -7.43
C LEU A 123 0.30 -1.16 -7.95
N GLN A 124 -0.48 -1.77 -8.83
CA GLN A 124 -0.15 -3.05 -9.45
C GLN A 124 1.18 -2.98 -10.21
N THR A 125 1.42 -1.91 -10.96
CA THR A 125 2.66 -1.71 -11.70
C THR A 125 3.85 -1.62 -10.76
N VAL A 126 3.73 -0.91 -9.63
CA VAL A 126 4.78 -0.89 -8.58
C VAL A 126 5.00 -2.28 -8.03
N LEU A 127 3.93 -2.99 -7.63
CA LEU A 127 4.04 -4.32 -7.04
C LEU A 127 4.74 -5.31 -7.98
N GLN A 128 4.38 -5.32 -9.26
CA GLN A 128 4.97 -6.18 -10.28
C GLN A 128 6.41 -5.80 -10.65
N SER A 129 6.84 -4.56 -10.34
CA SER A 129 8.21 -4.11 -10.57
C SER A 129 9.21 -4.60 -9.52
N GLU A 130 8.75 -5.26 -8.45
CA GLU A 130 9.60 -5.83 -7.40
C GLU A 130 9.69 -7.36 -7.52
N PRO A 131 10.79 -7.92 -8.05
CA PRO A 131 10.91 -9.36 -8.31
C PRO A 131 10.84 -10.23 -7.05
N SER A 132 11.22 -9.68 -5.89
CA SER A 132 11.15 -10.42 -4.63
C SER A 132 9.72 -10.59 -4.11
N GLN A 133 8.77 -9.81 -4.64
CA GLN A 133 7.39 -9.65 -4.15
C GLN A 133 7.32 -9.22 -2.67
N ARG A 134 8.40 -8.64 -2.15
CA ARG A 134 8.52 -8.26 -0.73
C ARG A 134 8.75 -6.77 -0.62
N PHE A 135 8.02 -6.19 0.32
CA PHE A 135 7.98 -4.77 0.56
C PHE A 135 8.13 -4.49 2.05
N LEU A 136 8.62 -3.29 2.33
CA LEU A 136 8.54 -2.66 3.64
C LEU A 136 7.61 -1.45 3.55
N PHE A 137 7.00 -1.10 4.68
CA PHE A 137 6.14 0.08 4.77
C PHE A 137 6.63 0.98 5.90
N LYS A 138 6.88 2.25 5.57
CA LYS A 138 7.34 3.26 6.53
C LYS A 138 6.49 4.51 6.43
N THR A 139 6.24 5.14 7.58
CA THR A 139 5.63 6.48 7.66
C THR A 139 6.56 7.45 8.36
N PHE A 140 6.52 8.71 7.98
CA PHE A 140 7.30 9.78 8.60
C PHE A 140 6.64 11.15 8.39
N ASP A 141 6.94 12.09 9.29
CA ASP A 141 6.46 13.47 9.17
C ASP A 141 7.27 14.21 8.12
N SER A 142 6.62 14.89 7.18
CA SER A 142 7.28 15.53 6.03
C SER A 142 8.31 16.61 6.39
N SER A 143 8.25 17.16 7.60
CA SER A 143 9.21 18.14 8.11
C SER A 143 10.53 17.53 8.59
N ASP A 144 10.57 16.23 8.86
CA ASP A 144 11.74 15.54 9.42
C ASP A 144 12.58 14.84 8.34
N THR A 145 13.09 15.60 7.37
CA THR A 145 13.81 15.02 6.21
C THR A 145 15.14 14.36 6.54
N THR A 146 15.66 14.54 7.75
CA THR A 146 16.97 14.02 8.18
C THR A 146 16.90 12.57 8.67
N TYR A 147 15.76 12.13 9.24
CA TYR A 147 15.52 10.74 9.65
C TYR A 147 14.95 9.85 8.51
N GLN A 148 14.60 10.48 7.38
CA GLN A 148 13.81 9.88 6.30
C GLN A 148 14.61 9.00 5.34
N LEU A 149 15.92 9.24 5.20
CA LEU A 149 16.76 8.66 4.14
C LEU A 149 17.54 7.41 4.57
N ASP A 150 18.01 7.33 5.82
CA ASP A 150 18.94 6.28 6.29
C ASP A 150 18.36 4.85 6.27
N HIS A 151 17.07 4.69 5.96
CA HIS A 151 16.34 3.44 6.15
C HIS A 151 15.47 2.99 4.99
N LEU A 152 15.34 3.75 3.89
CA LEU A 152 14.66 3.20 2.70
C LEU A 152 15.51 2.11 2.05
N THR A 153 16.83 2.12 2.24
CA THR A 153 17.72 0.95 2.08
C THR A 153 19.15 1.36 2.42
N ALA A 154 19.64 0.98 3.60
CA ALA A 154 21.01 1.33 4.01
C ALA A 154 22.11 0.72 3.10
N ASN A 155 21.78 -0.22 2.19
CA ASN A 155 22.78 -0.95 1.39
C ASN A 155 22.42 -1.24 -0.08
N GLN A 156 21.17 -1.10 -0.54
CA GLN A 156 20.80 -1.40 -1.95
C GLN A 156 19.54 -0.65 -2.40
N PRO A 157 19.60 0.16 -3.47
CA PRO A 157 18.45 0.93 -3.93
C PRO A 157 17.27 0.05 -4.34
N SER A 158 16.04 0.46 -3.99
CA SER A 158 14.81 -0.27 -4.30
C SER A 158 14.41 -0.13 -5.77
N HIS A 159 13.87 -1.20 -6.38
CA HIS A 159 13.35 -1.20 -7.75
C HIS A 159 11.91 -0.69 -7.85
N ALA A 160 11.20 -0.55 -6.72
CA ALA A 160 9.80 -0.21 -6.71
C ALA A 160 9.43 0.59 -5.45
N ALA A 161 8.67 1.67 -5.62
CA ALA A 161 8.10 2.41 -4.52
C ALA A 161 6.70 2.96 -4.87
N PHE A 162 5.79 2.85 -3.91
CA PHE A 162 4.49 3.50 -3.91
C PHE A 162 4.42 4.41 -2.69
N ALA A 163 4.35 5.72 -2.94
CA ALA A 163 4.37 6.74 -1.91
C ALA A 163 3.01 7.43 -1.79
N VAL A 164 2.66 7.81 -0.58
CA VAL A 164 1.43 8.55 -0.29
C VAL A 164 1.79 9.74 0.57
N PHE A 165 1.58 10.93 0.03
CA PHE A 165 1.72 12.19 0.76
C PHE A 165 0.35 12.66 1.22
N THR A 166 0.20 12.79 2.53
CA THR A 166 -1.05 13.20 3.18
C THR A 166 -0.83 14.52 3.93
N GLY A 167 -1.84 15.37 3.99
CA GLY A 167 -1.80 16.57 4.83
C GLY A 167 -3.01 17.46 4.65
N GLY A 168 -3.04 18.55 5.42
CA GLY A 168 -4.16 19.49 5.46
C GLY A 168 -4.26 20.41 4.25
N ALA A 169 -5.08 21.44 4.38
CA ALA A 169 -5.34 22.41 3.31
C ALA A 169 -4.09 23.24 2.91
N ASP A 170 -3.03 23.23 3.72
CA ASP A 170 -1.75 23.91 3.47
C ASP A 170 -0.78 23.08 2.62
N LEU A 171 -1.20 21.92 2.15
CA LEU A 171 -0.40 21.03 1.32
C LEU A 171 -0.23 21.63 -0.08
N SER A 172 1.02 21.73 -0.54
CA SER A 172 1.38 22.43 -1.78
C SER A 172 2.17 21.54 -2.73
N LEU A 173 2.08 21.83 -4.03
CA LEU A 173 2.87 21.16 -5.07
C LEU A 173 4.38 21.28 -4.84
N GLN A 174 4.84 22.38 -4.20
CA GLN A 174 6.25 22.55 -3.88
C GLN A 174 6.72 21.54 -2.82
N LYS A 175 5.91 21.32 -1.77
CA LYS A 175 6.20 20.29 -0.75
C LYS A 175 6.18 18.90 -1.38
N TYR A 176 5.21 18.64 -2.26
CA TYR A 176 5.13 17.40 -3.03
C TYR A 176 6.41 17.14 -3.84
N ASN A 177 6.83 18.08 -4.69
CA ASN A 177 8.03 17.92 -5.54
C ASN A 177 9.30 17.65 -4.72
N ALA A 178 9.41 18.28 -3.54
CA ALA A 178 10.54 18.05 -2.65
C ALA A 178 10.56 16.62 -2.10
N VAL A 179 9.41 16.08 -1.70
CA VAL A 179 9.28 14.69 -1.22
C VAL A 179 9.47 13.69 -2.36
N ASP A 180 8.89 13.96 -3.53
CA ASP A 180 9.03 13.12 -4.73
C ASP A 180 10.50 12.97 -5.12
N THR A 181 11.23 14.09 -5.22
CA THR A 181 12.67 14.10 -5.50
C THR A 181 13.45 13.32 -4.43
N LEU A 182 13.12 13.56 -3.16
CA LEU A 182 13.78 12.90 -2.02
C LEU A 182 13.64 11.38 -2.08
N ILE A 183 12.45 10.86 -2.41
CA ILE A 183 12.20 9.42 -2.53
C ILE A 183 12.90 8.88 -3.78
N PHE A 184 12.74 9.56 -4.92
CA PHE A 184 13.31 9.14 -6.20
C PHE A 184 14.82 8.97 -6.14
N ASP A 185 15.53 9.87 -5.46
CA ASP A 185 16.99 9.84 -5.29
C ASP A 185 17.48 8.62 -4.47
N GLN A 186 16.58 7.87 -3.81
CA GLN A 186 16.90 6.65 -3.04
C GLN A 186 16.62 5.35 -3.82
N LEU A 187 16.01 5.45 -4.99
CA LEU A 187 15.61 4.29 -5.78
C LEU A 187 16.67 3.93 -6.82
N ASP A 188 16.54 2.73 -7.38
CA ASP A 188 17.38 2.32 -8.52
C ASP A 188 17.11 3.25 -9.71
N THR A 189 18.10 3.43 -10.59
CA THR A 189 17.95 4.30 -11.78
C THR A 189 16.78 3.88 -12.68
N ASN A 190 16.40 2.61 -12.67
CA ASN A 190 15.27 2.08 -13.43
C ASN A 190 14.05 1.77 -12.56
N ALA A 191 14.03 2.25 -11.32
CA ALA A 191 12.96 1.95 -10.40
C ALA A 191 11.63 2.57 -10.82
N ARG A 192 10.54 1.89 -10.42
CA ARG A 192 9.19 2.37 -10.60
C ARG A 192 8.73 3.13 -9.35
N LEU A 193 8.45 4.43 -9.51
CA LEU A 193 7.83 5.26 -8.47
C LEU A 193 6.44 5.72 -8.92
N HIS A 194 5.46 5.53 -8.04
CA HIS A 194 4.17 6.22 -8.11
C HIS A 194 3.89 6.93 -6.79
N MET A 195 3.36 8.15 -6.85
CA MET A 195 3.09 8.95 -5.67
C MET A 195 1.70 9.60 -5.71
N ALA A 196 0.90 9.30 -4.70
CA ALA A 196 -0.39 9.92 -4.46
C ALA A 196 -0.25 11.10 -3.50
N THR A 197 -1.08 12.14 -3.67
CA THR A 197 -1.14 13.29 -2.78
C THR A 197 -2.56 13.50 -2.28
N CYS A 198 -2.88 13.05 -1.08
CA CYS A 198 -4.23 13.14 -0.52
C CYS A 198 -4.36 14.34 0.41
N VAL A 199 -5.36 15.19 0.17
CA VAL A 199 -5.70 16.30 1.07
C VAL A 199 -6.71 15.80 2.09
N LEU A 200 -6.29 15.77 3.35
CA LEU A 200 -7.09 15.33 4.50
C LEU A 200 -7.31 16.55 5.41
N PRO A 201 -8.49 17.21 5.36
CA PRO A 201 -8.72 18.49 6.04
C PRO A 201 -8.46 18.47 7.56
N GLU A 202 -8.64 17.31 8.19
CA GLU A 202 -8.45 17.12 9.63
C GLU A 202 -6.98 16.88 10.02
N GLN A 203 -6.09 16.70 9.04
CA GLN A 203 -4.69 16.39 9.30
C GLN A 203 -3.87 17.66 9.49
N GLU A 204 -3.45 17.91 10.73
CA GLU A 204 -2.67 19.10 11.12
C GLU A 204 -1.23 19.08 10.59
N GLN A 205 -0.63 17.89 10.45
CA GLN A 205 0.76 17.73 10.02
C GLN A 205 0.87 16.84 8.79
N ALA A 206 1.59 17.32 7.78
CA ALA A 206 1.78 16.58 6.56
C ALA A 206 2.72 15.38 6.77
N ARG A 207 2.29 14.21 6.31
CA ARG A 207 2.94 12.92 6.50
C ARG A 207 3.16 12.22 5.17
N VAL A 208 4.25 11.48 5.11
CA VAL A 208 4.58 10.64 3.97
C VAL A 208 4.54 9.19 4.42
N ALA A 209 3.94 8.34 3.61
CA ALA A 209 4.05 6.91 3.71
C ALA A 209 4.72 6.36 2.46
N VAL A 210 5.57 5.37 2.60
CA VAL A 210 6.27 4.74 1.48
C VAL A 210 6.20 3.23 1.65
N LEU A 211 5.62 2.56 0.66
CA LEU A 211 5.74 1.13 0.42
C LEU A 211 6.89 0.94 -0.58
N TYR A 212 7.95 0.23 -0.22
CA TYR A 212 9.12 0.06 -1.10
C TYR A 212 9.62 -1.38 -1.12
N GLY A 213 10.07 -1.80 -2.29
CA GLY A 213 10.59 -3.15 -2.53
C GLY A 213 11.90 -3.42 -1.80
N ILE A 214 12.12 -4.68 -1.43
CA ILE A 214 13.36 -5.14 -0.81
C ILE A 214 13.88 -6.41 -1.45
N GLU A 215 15.19 -6.52 -1.66
CA GLU A 215 15.76 -7.76 -2.18
C GLU A 215 15.59 -8.92 -1.20
N LYS A 216 15.46 -10.13 -1.75
CA LYS A 216 15.28 -11.39 -1.00
C LYS A 216 16.43 -11.68 -0.01
N GLN A 217 17.58 -11.02 -0.16
CA GLN A 217 18.78 -11.22 0.67
C GLN A 217 18.79 -10.42 1.98
N LEU A 218 17.86 -9.48 2.18
CA LEU A 218 17.72 -8.70 3.42
C LEU A 218 16.76 -9.38 4.43
N LEU A 219 16.63 -10.71 4.34
CA LEU A 219 15.77 -11.57 5.16
C LEU A 219 16.58 -12.37 6.18
#